data_AF-A0A4U3KZH2-F1
#
_entry.id   AF-A0A4U3KZH2-F1
#
_cell.length_a   1.000
_cell.length_b   1.000
_cell.length_c   1.000
_cell.angle_alpha   90.00
_cell.angle_beta   90.00
_cell.angle_gamma   90.00
#
_symmetry.space_group_name_H-M   'P 1'
#
loop_
_entity.id
_entity.type
_entity.pdbx_description
1 polymer ?
#
loop_
_entity_poly.entity_id
_entity_poly.type
_entity_poly.pdbx_seq_one_letter_code
_entity_poly.pdbx_strand_id
1 'polypeptide(L)'
;MQPQPNHINITVEEKRGPETSFEQETRAEQESASAEQESNFFTDTINLIKQYVSDRITLIKLQSIEKVSTLAASIASAVTLAVLGLFFLIFFSITLGFLFSYWLDSEIAGFGIVAGIYLILIIIIVVFGKKIFGNLITKKIIQNSFKKKDGKQ
;
A
#
# COMPACT_ATOMS: atom_id res chain seq x y z
N MET A 1 -57.37 83.78 -47.78
CA MET A 1 -57.20 83.29 -46.40
C MET A 1 -56.39 82.00 -46.47
N GLN A 2 -55.36 81.89 -45.63
CA GLN A 2 -54.28 80.88 -45.65
C GLN A 2 -54.74 79.44 -45.30
N PRO A 3 -53.94 78.39 -45.62
CA PRO A 3 -54.36 76.98 -45.60
C PRO A 3 -54.22 76.32 -44.22
N GLN A 4 -54.83 75.15 -44.04
CA GLN A 4 -54.64 74.25 -42.89
C GLN A 4 -54.25 72.84 -43.41
N PRO A 5 -53.14 72.24 -42.97
CA PRO A 5 -52.68 70.93 -43.45
C PRO A 5 -53.42 69.78 -42.78
N ASN A 6 -53.89 68.81 -43.57
CA ASN A 6 -54.54 67.60 -43.09
C ASN A 6 -53.52 66.44 -43.07
N HIS A 7 -53.08 66.03 -41.88
CA HIS A 7 -52.16 64.91 -41.70
C HIS A 7 -52.95 63.60 -41.59
N ILE A 8 -52.85 62.75 -42.62
CA ILE A 8 -53.32 61.37 -42.58
C ILE A 8 -52.19 60.52 -41.97
N ASN A 9 -52.34 60.08 -40.72
CA ASN A 9 -51.46 59.08 -40.13
C ASN A 9 -51.90 57.67 -40.54
N ILE A 10 -51.04 56.97 -41.27
CA ILE A 10 -51.15 55.53 -41.54
C ILE A 10 -50.29 54.82 -40.49
N THR A 11 -50.91 54.13 -39.54
CA THR A 11 -50.20 53.25 -38.59
C THR A 11 -49.89 51.94 -39.29
N VAL A 12 -48.60 51.66 -39.50
CA VAL A 12 -48.07 50.44 -40.12
C VAL A 12 -47.85 49.37 -39.04
N GLU A 13 -48.53 48.24 -39.23
CA GLU A 13 -48.16 46.85 -38.90
C GLU A 13 -47.36 46.57 -37.61
N GLU A 14 -48.03 45.92 -36.66
CA GLU A 14 -47.40 45.19 -35.55
C GLU A 14 -47.18 43.70 -35.90
N LYS A 15 -45.89 43.34 -35.93
CA LYS A 15 -45.23 42.02 -35.87
C LYS A 15 -46.07 40.76 -35.56
N ARG A 16 -45.71 39.64 -36.23
CA ARG A 16 -44.80 38.57 -35.71
C ARG A 16 -44.76 37.34 -36.64
N GLY A 17 -43.57 36.98 -37.12
CA GLY A 17 -43.21 35.73 -37.83
C GLY A 17 -41.72 35.39 -37.57
N PRO A 18 -41.26 34.16 -37.84
CA PRO A 18 -40.68 33.24 -36.85
C PRO A 18 -39.13 33.21 -36.85
N GLU A 19 -38.49 33.78 -35.82
CA GLU A 19 -37.02 33.72 -35.67
C GLU A 19 -36.54 32.65 -34.67
N THR A 20 -37.44 31.89 -34.04
CA THR A 20 -37.10 31.03 -32.89
C THR A 20 -36.74 29.58 -33.23
N SER A 21 -36.98 29.10 -34.45
CA SER A 21 -36.82 27.67 -34.79
C SER A 21 -35.41 27.32 -35.26
N PHE A 22 -34.75 28.24 -35.98
CA PHE A 22 -33.46 28.00 -36.63
C PHE A 22 -32.28 28.07 -35.65
N GLU A 23 -32.40 28.88 -34.59
CA GLU A 23 -31.40 28.98 -33.51
C GLU A 23 -31.44 27.80 -32.52
N GLN A 24 -32.54 27.03 -32.49
CA GLN A 24 -32.68 25.87 -31.61
C GLN A 24 -32.01 24.61 -32.20
N GLU A 25 -32.10 24.39 -33.52
CA GLU A 25 -31.41 23.27 -34.19
C GLU A 25 -29.88 23.44 -34.15
N THR A 26 -29.36 24.65 -34.35
CA THR A 26 -27.90 24.92 -34.32
C THR A 26 -27.29 24.78 -32.92
N ARG A 27 -28.02 25.14 -31.87
CA ARG A 27 -27.58 24.94 -30.47
C ARG A 27 -27.57 23.48 -30.06
N ALA A 28 -28.56 22.70 -30.49
CA ALA A 28 -28.64 21.28 -30.18
C ALA A 28 -27.51 20.47 -30.86
N GLU A 29 -27.10 20.84 -32.08
CA GLU A 29 -25.94 20.26 -32.78
C GLU A 29 -24.60 20.71 -32.16
N GLN A 30 -24.49 21.95 -31.68
CA GLN A 30 -23.30 22.43 -30.96
C GLN A 30 -23.14 21.78 -29.58
N GLU A 31 -24.22 21.57 -28.82
CA GLU A 31 -24.16 20.87 -27.52
C GLU A 31 -23.82 19.38 -27.69
N SER A 32 -24.36 18.71 -28.72
CA SER A 32 -24.11 17.29 -28.97
C SER A 32 -22.68 17.02 -29.48
N ALA A 33 -22.13 17.88 -30.36
CA ALA A 33 -20.73 17.76 -30.80
C ALA A 33 -19.71 18.05 -29.67
N SER A 34 -20.05 18.95 -28.73
CA SER A 34 -19.20 19.27 -27.58
C SER A 34 -19.14 18.13 -26.56
N ALA A 35 -20.28 17.49 -26.28
CA ALA A 35 -20.39 16.39 -25.32
C ALA A 35 -19.73 15.09 -25.83
N GLU A 36 -19.80 14.82 -27.14
CA GLU A 36 -19.11 13.68 -27.74
C GLU A 36 -17.59 13.89 -27.79
N GLN A 37 -17.11 15.09 -28.09
CA GLN A 37 -15.67 15.36 -28.15
C GLN A 37 -15.03 15.39 -26.74
N GLU A 38 -15.76 15.88 -25.73
CA GLU A 38 -15.32 15.86 -24.33
C GLU A 38 -15.21 14.41 -23.80
N SER A 39 -16.22 13.57 -24.03
CA SER A 39 -16.23 12.17 -23.58
C SER A 39 -15.17 11.31 -24.27
N ASN A 40 -14.94 11.51 -25.56
CA ASN A 40 -13.89 10.80 -26.31
C ASN A 40 -12.48 11.25 -25.89
N PHE A 41 -12.26 12.55 -25.65
CA PHE A 41 -10.96 13.07 -25.18
C PHE A 41 -10.59 12.54 -23.78
N PHE A 42 -11.55 12.48 -22.86
CA PHE A 42 -11.34 11.86 -21.55
C PHE A 42 -11.09 10.35 -21.67
N THR A 43 -11.81 9.66 -22.55
CA THR A 43 -11.65 8.21 -22.77
C THR A 43 -10.28 7.88 -23.37
N ASP A 44 -9.81 8.66 -24.34
CA ASP A 44 -8.50 8.50 -24.97
C ASP A 44 -7.35 8.77 -23.99
N THR A 45 -7.51 9.82 -23.16
CA THR A 45 -6.55 10.13 -22.10
C THR A 45 -6.49 9.02 -21.05
N ILE A 46 -7.65 8.49 -20.63
CA ILE A 46 -7.74 7.36 -19.69
C ILE A 46 -7.10 6.10 -20.30
N ASN A 47 -7.34 5.81 -21.57
CA ASN A 47 -6.74 4.66 -22.24
C ASN A 47 -5.22 4.77 -22.36
N LEU A 48 -4.69 5.96 -22.70
CA LEU A 48 -3.25 6.18 -22.81
C LEU A 48 -2.54 6.04 -21.45
N ILE A 49 -3.15 6.57 -20.38
CA ILE A 49 -2.67 6.40 -19.00
C ILE A 49 -2.70 4.92 -18.60
N LYS A 50 -3.78 4.21 -18.94
CA LYS A 50 -3.94 2.77 -18.64
C LYS A 50 -2.85 1.93 -19.32
N GLN A 51 -2.52 2.24 -20.57
CA GLN A 51 -1.47 1.54 -21.32
C GLN A 51 -0.08 1.80 -20.72
N TYR A 52 0.24 3.04 -20.36
CA TYR A 52 1.51 3.41 -19.70
C TYR A 52 1.67 2.77 -18.32
N VAL A 53 0.59 2.74 -17.54
CA VAL A 53 0.56 2.10 -16.21
C VAL A 53 0.72 0.57 -16.36
N SER A 54 0.11 -0.04 -17.37
CA SER A 54 0.20 -1.48 -17.61
C SER A 54 1.63 -1.95 -17.96
N ASP A 55 2.38 -1.16 -18.73
CA ASP A 55 3.79 -1.46 -19.05
C ASP A 55 4.68 -1.37 -17.81
N ARG A 56 4.46 -0.35 -16.95
CA ARG A 56 5.19 -0.23 -15.68
C ARG A 56 4.80 -1.29 -14.66
N ILE A 57 3.53 -1.70 -14.64
CA ILE A 57 3.05 -2.83 -13.82
C ILE A 57 3.76 -4.12 -14.21
N THR A 58 4.08 -4.34 -15.48
CA THR A 58 4.75 -5.57 -15.92
C THR A 58 6.14 -5.73 -15.28
N LEU A 59 6.91 -4.65 -15.21
CA LEU A 59 8.21 -4.64 -14.53
C LEU A 59 8.07 -4.80 -13.00
N ILE A 60 7.09 -4.12 -12.41
CA ILE A 60 6.81 -4.21 -10.97
C ILE A 60 6.33 -5.62 -10.61
N LYS A 61 5.51 -6.26 -11.45
CA LYS A 61 4.97 -7.62 -11.23
C LYS A 61 6.09 -8.64 -11.19
N LEU A 62 7.04 -8.58 -12.13
CA LEU A 62 8.17 -9.51 -12.16
C LEU A 62 9.08 -9.32 -10.94
N GLN A 63 9.48 -8.08 -10.64
CA GLN A 63 10.31 -7.76 -9.47
C GLN A 63 9.62 -8.07 -8.15
N SER A 64 8.30 -7.87 -8.08
CA SER A 64 7.50 -8.18 -6.89
C SER A 64 7.42 -9.68 -6.67
N ILE A 65 7.18 -10.48 -7.73
CA ILE A 65 7.14 -11.94 -7.62
C ILE A 65 8.50 -12.49 -7.19
N GLU A 66 9.61 -12.00 -7.76
CA GLU A 66 10.95 -12.44 -7.37
C GLU A 66 11.28 -12.10 -5.91
N LYS A 67 11.00 -10.86 -5.48
CA LYS A 67 11.20 -10.43 -4.09
C LYS A 67 10.29 -11.17 -3.12
N VAL A 68 9.01 -11.34 -3.46
CA VAL A 68 8.04 -12.06 -2.63
C VAL A 68 8.39 -13.54 -2.54
N SER A 69 8.83 -14.16 -3.63
CA SER A 69 9.27 -15.56 -3.64
C SER A 69 10.51 -15.75 -2.75
N THR A 70 11.51 -14.88 -2.90
CA THR A 70 12.72 -14.94 -2.09
C THR A 70 12.41 -14.69 -0.61
N LEU A 71 11.54 -13.73 -0.30
CA LEU A 71 11.11 -13.43 1.06
C LEU A 71 10.27 -14.57 1.66
N ALA A 72 9.36 -15.16 0.88
CA ALA A 72 8.55 -16.30 1.29
C ALA A 72 9.42 -17.52 1.56
N ALA A 73 10.41 -17.80 0.71
CA ALA A 73 11.37 -18.88 0.93
C ALA A 73 12.21 -18.64 2.20
N SER A 74 12.64 -17.39 2.44
CA SER A 74 13.37 -17.02 3.66
C SER A 74 12.51 -17.16 4.92
N ILE A 75 11.25 -16.73 4.86
CA ILE A 75 10.31 -16.84 5.99
C ILE A 75 9.98 -18.30 6.24
N ALA A 76 9.65 -19.08 5.21
CA ALA A 76 9.38 -20.50 5.33
C ALA A 76 10.57 -21.22 5.97
N SER A 77 11.79 -20.96 5.48
CA SER A 77 13.01 -21.53 6.04
C SER A 77 13.23 -21.12 7.50
N ALA A 78 13.02 -19.84 7.83
CA ALA A 78 13.15 -19.32 9.20
C ALA A 78 12.11 -19.92 10.14
N VAL A 79 10.85 -20.06 9.69
CA VAL A 79 9.76 -20.67 10.45
C VAL A 79 10.02 -22.15 10.66
N THR A 80 10.44 -22.89 9.64
CA THR A 80 10.83 -24.30 9.78
C THR A 80 11.93 -24.47 10.82
N LEU A 81 12.97 -23.63 10.77
CA LEU A 81 14.06 -23.67 11.75
C LEU A 81 13.59 -23.27 13.15
N ALA A 82 12.71 -22.28 13.27
CA ALA A 82 12.14 -21.85 14.54
C ALA A 82 11.26 -22.95 15.17
N VAL A 83 10.41 -23.61 14.38
CA VAL A 83 9.57 -24.72 14.85
C VAL A 83 10.43 -25.89 15.30
N LEU A 84 11.44 -26.27 14.52
CA LEU A 84 12.35 -27.36 14.89
C LEU A 84 13.16 -27.01 16.15
N GLY A 85 13.64 -25.78 16.25
CA GLY A 85 14.32 -25.26 17.44
C GLY A 85 13.42 -25.23 18.67
N LEU A 86 12.13 -24.89 18.51
CA LEU A 86 11.15 -24.90 19.59
C LEU A 86 10.90 -26.32 20.09
N PHE A 87 10.70 -27.29 19.19
CA PHE A 87 10.57 -28.69 19.57
C PHE A 87 11.80 -29.19 20.33
N PHE A 88 13.00 -28.88 19.83
CA PHE A 88 14.24 -29.23 20.51
C PHE A 88 14.31 -28.61 21.91
N LEU A 89 13.98 -27.32 22.04
CA LEU A 89 14.00 -26.61 23.32
C LEU A 89 13.05 -27.23 24.35
N ILE A 90 11.82 -27.58 23.93
CA ILE A 90 10.83 -28.22 24.79
C ILE A 90 11.33 -29.58 25.26
N PHE A 91 11.81 -30.42 24.34
CA PHE A 91 12.32 -31.76 24.67
C PHE A 91 13.55 -31.68 25.58
N PHE A 92 14.43 -30.73 25.31
CA PHE A 92 15.61 -30.46 26.12
C PHE A 92 15.20 -30.00 27.53
N SER A 93 14.21 -29.10 27.64
CA SER A 93 13.67 -28.66 28.93
C SER A 93 13.05 -29.80 29.72
N ILE A 94 12.29 -30.68 29.06
CA ILE A 94 11.70 -31.87 29.69
C ILE A 94 12.82 -32.78 30.19
N THR A 95 13.84 -33.03 29.37
CA THR A 95 15.00 -33.86 29.73
C THR A 95 15.74 -33.29 30.93
N LEU A 96 16.00 -31.97 30.96
CA LEU A 96 16.63 -31.30 32.10
C LEU A 96 15.76 -31.39 33.36
N GLY A 97 14.45 -31.20 33.22
CA GLY A 97 13.49 -31.35 34.33
C GLY A 97 13.51 -32.74 34.93
N PHE A 98 13.47 -33.78 34.08
CA PHE A 98 13.57 -35.17 34.54
C PHE A 98 14.94 -35.48 35.14
N LEU A 99 16.03 -34.96 34.57
CA LEU A 99 17.38 -35.18 35.08
C LEU A 99 17.56 -34.59 36.49
N PHE A 100 17.04 -33.38 36.73
CA PHE A 100 17.05 -32.78 38.07
C PHE A 100 16.07 -33.45 39.03
N SER A 101 14.89 -33.90 38.54
CA SER A 101 13.94 -34.66 39.36
C SER A 101 14.52 -35.99 39.84
N TYR A 102 15.30 -36.68 39.01
CA TYR A 102 15.96 -37.94 39.38
C TYR A 102 16.97 -37.77 40.52
N TRP A 103 17.73 -36.67 40.52
CA TRP A 103 18.71 -36.38 41.59
C TRP A 103 18.07 -35.97 42.91
N LEU A 104 16.86 -35.38 42.89
CA LEU A 104 16.18 -34.90 44.09
C LEU A 104 15.14 -35.90 44.66
N ASP A 105 14.98 -37.08 44.04
CA ASP A 105 14.01 -38.11 44.43
C ASP A 105 12.56 -37.60 44.51
N SER A 106 12.27 -36.47 43.85
CA SER A 106 10.99 -35.78 43.90
C SER A 106 10.75 -34.98 42.62
N GLU A 107 9.65 -35.30 41.93
CA GLU A 107 9.24 -34.67 40.67
C GLU A 107 8.98 -33.16 40.80
N ILE A 108 8.44 -32.75 41.96
CA ILE A 108 8.09 -31.35 42.26
C ILE A 108 9.35 -30.50 42.39
N ALA A 109 10.39 -31.06 43.02
CA ALA A 109 11.59 -30.32 43.30
C ALA A 109 12.47 -30.14 42.03
N GLY A 110 12.48 -31.14 41.13
CA GLY A 110 13.17 -31.00 39.85
C GLY A 110 12.52 -29.97 38.92
N PHE A 111 11.19 -29.93 38.83
CA PHE A 111 10.49 -28.86 38.11
C PHE A 111 10.67 -27.49 38.78
N GLY A 112 10.79 -27.44 40.10
CA GLY A 112 11.09 -26.21 40.85
C GLY A 112 12.46 -25.60 40.49
N ILE A 113 13.49 -26.42 40.35
CA ILE A 113 14.82 -25.97 39.88
C ILE A 113 14.73 -25.44 38.44
N VAL A 114 14.00 -26.13 37.55
CA VAL A 114 13.83 -25.69 36.16
C VAL A 114 13.08 -24.35 36.10
N ALA A 115 12.03 -24.18 36.92
CA ALA A 115 11.34 -22.91 37.06
C ALA A 115 12.27 -21.79 37.56
N GLY A 116 13.15 -22.08 38.51
CA GLY A 116 14.19 -21.17 38.97
C GLY A 116 15.19 -20.79 37.87
N ILE A 117 15.64 -21.76 37.07
CA ILE A 117 16.50 -21.52 35.90
C ILE A 117 15.81 -20.62 34.88
N TYR A 118 14.53 -20.88 34.57
CA TYR A 118 13.75 -20.02 33.66
C TYR A 118 13.59 -18.61 34.21
N LEU A 119 13.39 -18.45 35.53
CA LEU A 119 13.34 -17.15 36.19
C LEU A 119 14.68 -16.39 36.05
N ILE A 120 15.80 -17.07 36.31
CA ILE A 120 17.15 -16.53 36.09
C ILE A 120 17.33 -16.13 34.62
N LEU A 121 16.90 -16.98 33.67
CA LEU A 121 17.03 -16.73 32.24
C LEU A 121 16.26 -15.48 31.81
N ILE A 122 15.04 -15.29 32.34
CA ILE A 122 14.22 -14.09 32.13
C ILE A 122 14.94 -12.84 32.65
N ILE A 123 15.51 -12.91 33.86
CA ILE A 123 16.27 -11.79 34.43
C ILE A 123 17.47 -11.44 33.54
N ILE A 124 18.24 -12.44 33.09
CA ILE A 124 19.33 -12.24 32.14
C ILE A 124 18.81 -11.57 30.86
N ILE A 125 17.72 -12.07 30.27
CA ILE A 125 17.17 -11.53 29.02
C ILE A 125 16.64 -10.11 29.17
N VAL A 126 16.06 -9.73 30.31
CA VAL A 126 15.59 -8.36 30.52
C VAL A 126 16.77 -7.40 30.70
N VAL A 127 17.80 -7.80 31.44
CA VAL A 127 19.00 -6.98 31.69
C VAL A 127 19.87 -6.88 30.44
N PHE A 128 20.12 -7.99 29.77
CA PHE A 128 20.98 -8.05 28.59
C PHE A 128 20.25 -7.77 27.29
N GLY A 129 18.93 -7.98 27.22
CA GLY A 129 18.14 -7.83 26.00
C GLY A 129 18.23 -6.43 25.41
N LYS A 130 18.21 -5.39 26.25
CA LYS A 130 18.45 -4.01 25.77
C LYS A 130 19.83 -3.83 25.13
N LYS A 131 20.86 -4.47 25.68
CA LYS A 131 22.26 -4.34 25.24
C LYS A 131 22.57 -5.20 24.00
N ILE A 132 22.02 -6.41 23.96
CA ILE A 132 22.26 -7.39 22.89
C ILE A 132 21.46 -7.02 21.65
N PHE A 133 20.15 -6.79 21.76
CA PHE A 133 19.33 -6.44 20.60
C PHE A 133 19.71 -5.06 20.05
N GLY A 134 19.92 -4.06 20.90
CA GLY A 134 20.33 -2.73 20.45
C GLY A 134 21.65 -2.75 19.67
N ASN A 135 22.71 -3.35 20.24
CA ASN A 135 24.04 -3.27 19.63
C ASN A 135 24.18 -4.15 18.37
N LEU A 136 23.52 -5.31 18.32
CA LEU A 136 23.59 -6.20 17.15
C LEU A 136 22.82 -5.63 15.95
N ILE A 137 21.63 -5.06 16.20
CA ILE A 137 20.80 -4.46 15.17
C ILE A 137 21.49 -3.21 14.62
N THR A 138 21.99 -2.33 15.50
CA THR A 138 22.71 -1.12 15.07
C THR A 138 23.97 -1.45 14.29
N LYS A 139 24.79 -2.44 14.70
CA LYS A 139 25.96 -2.87 13.91
C LYS A 139 25.58 -3.43 12.53
N LYS A 140 24.54 -4.25 12.43
CA LYS A 140 24.07 -4.79 11.14
C LYS A 140 23.52 -3.69 10.22
N ILE A 141 22.74 -2.75 10.75
CA ILE A 141 22.15 -1.65 9.97
C ILE A 141 23.24 -0.68 9.49
N ILE A 142 24.18 -0.32 10.36
CA ILE A 142 25.31 0.56 10.01
C ILE A 142 26.17 -0.13 8.96
N GLN A 143 26.57 -1.39 9.14
CA GLN A 143 27.43 -2.09 8.18
C GLN A 143 26.78 -2.24 6.80
N ASN A 144 25.48 -2.58 6.72
CA ASN A 144 24.79 -2.69 5.44
C ASN A 144 24.57 -1.34 4.76
N SER A 145 24.39 -0.26 5.53
CA SER A 145 24.16 1.09 4.98
C SER A 145 25.45 1.75 4.51
N PHE A 146 26.56 1.60 5.25
CA PHE A 146 27.86 2.13 4.85
C PHE A 146 28.51 1.35 3.70
N LYS A 147 28.24 0.04 3.58
CA LYS A 147 28.69 -0.77 2.42
C LYS A 147 28.07 -0.34 1.07
N LYS A 148 27.06 0.55 1.07
CA LYS A 148 26.45 1.11 -0.15
C LYS A 148 27.05 2.47 -0.57
N LYS A 149 27.86 3.13 0.26
CA LYS A 149 28.31 4.52 0.01
C LYS A 149 29.82 4.67 -0.30
N ASP A 150 30.61 3.61 -0.17
CA ASP A 150 32.07 3.65 -0.39
C ASP A 150 32.53 2.85 -1.62
N GLY A 151 31.67 2.76 -2.64
CA GLY A 151 31.99 2.12 -3.91
C GLY A 151 31.64 3.04 -5.07
N LYS A 152 32.63 3.80 -5.56
CA LYS A 152 32.62 4.76 -6.67
C LYS A 152 32.32 6.21 -6.27
N GLN A 153 33.38 6.92 -5.91
CA GLN A 153 33.81 8.04 -6.75
C GLN A 153 34.98 7.52 -7.57
#